data_AF-A0A7J9RF10-F1
#
_entry.id   AF-A0A7J9RF10-F1
#
_cell.length_a   1.000
_cell.length_b   1.000
_cell.length_c   1.000
_cell.angle_alpha   90.00
_cell.angle_beta   90.00
_cell.angle_gamma   90.00
#
_symmetry.space_group_name_H-M   'P 1'
#
loop_
_entity.id
_entity.type
_entity.pdbx_description
1 polymer ?
#
loop_
_entity_poly.entity_id
_entity_poly.type
_entity_poly.pdbx_seq_one_letter_code
_entity_poly.pdbx_strand_id
1 'polypeptide(L)'
;MAHKIGGIDMDDESMDDEIVENVTDCPGCGQPCGHEILKERKAGTGANYLLKCLECQHIHSVEIREPRPVTIPFLLSEGANTVVANIEVDEDETLHIGDIFEYADASWEINRLETKTANSRKKLIASRVGRANAVRSDVVMVRLTLTRGEYSDSDAIFVERDKIFKAGTIMQHADEKWKIRAIHTGAGRTMHGSVVAHDIKRIYLHEPPRPEENIPRTPRERRQAWKEGRLGDNPNPILPDAEKSGKPKQQRPGRRQKKKRN
;
A
#
# COMPACT_ATOMS: atom_id res chain seq x y z
N MET A 1 -69.94 8.23 11.14
CA MET A 1 -68.82 8.01 10.20
C MET A 1 -68.80 9.23 9.28
N ALA A 2 -67.79 10.09 9.18
CA ALA A 2 -66.45 10.16 9.74
C ALA A 2 -66.10 11.66 9.89
N HIS A 3 -65.43 12.02 10.99
CA HIS A 3 -64.92 13.38 11.20
C HIS A 3 -63.67 13.61 10.34
N LYS A 4 -63.65 14.72 9.60
CA LYS A 4 -62.45 15.28 8.97
C LYS A 4 -61.46 15.68 10.06
N ILE A 5 -60.27 15.07 10.04
CA ILE A 5 -59.14 15.50 10.84
C ILE A 5 -58.35 16.50 9.99
N GLY A 6 -58.18 17.70 10.53
CA GLY A 6 -57.46 18.80 9.91
C GLY A 6 -55.97 18.47 9.73
N GLY A 7 -55.41 19.00 8.65
CA GLY A 7 -53.97 19.03 8.45
C GLY A 7 -53.31 19.88 9.52
N ILE A 8 -52.22 19.36 10.05
CA ILE A 8 -51.25 20.09 10.86
C ILE A 8 -50.11 20.38 9.88
N ASP A 9 -49.97 21.65 9.53
CA ASP A 9 -48.80 22.16 8.82
C ASP A 9 -47.58 21.93 9.72
N MET A 10 -46.61 21.17 9.21
CA MET A 10 -45.29 21.05 9.82
C MET A 10 -44.49 22.28 9.39
N ASP A 11 -44.44 23.27 10.26
CA ASP A 11 -43.45 24.35 10.18
C ASP A 11 -42.06 23.73 10.36
N ASP A 12 -41.34 23.61 9.25
CA ASP A 12 -39.89 23.36 9.18
C ASP A 12 -39.19 24.63 9.65
N GLU A 13 -39.18 24.86 10.97
CA GLU A 13 -38.33 25.86 11.59
C GLU A 13 -36.88 25.40 11.40
N SER A 14 -36.22 25.97 10.39
CA SER A 14 -34.78 25.97 10.26
C SER A 14 -34.19 26.47 11.58
N MET A 15 -33.64 25.56 12.38
CA MET A 15 -32.72 25.88 13.45
C MET A 15 -31.57 26.68 12.82
N ASP A 16 -31.65 28.01 12.94
CA ASP A 16 -30.49 28.88 12.83
C ASP A 16 -29.55 28.44 13.96
N ASP A 17 -28.60 27.56 13.64
CA ASP A 17 -27.46 27.27 14.50
C ASP A 17 -26.66 28.58 14.63
N GLU A 18 -26.98 29.35 15.68
CA GLU A 18 -26.30 30.61 15.99
C GLU A 18 -24.81 30.32 16.20
N ILE A 19 -23.99 30.66 15.21
CA ILE A 19 -22.55 30.43 15.23
C ILE A 19 -21.97 31.33 16.33
N VAL A 20 -21.66 30.73 17.47
CA VAL A 20 -21.02 31.43 18.58
C VAL A 20 -19.58 31.75 18.18
N GLU A 21 -19.31 33.02 17.91
CA GLU A 21 -17.96 33.50 17.63
C GLU A 21 -17.11 33.53 18.93
N ASN A 22 -15.79 33.40 18.79
CA ASN A 22 -14.81 33.57 19.87
C ASN A 22 -15.01 32.64 21.08
N VAL A 23 -15.15 31.34 20.81
CA VAL A 23 -15.24 30.31 21.85
C VAL A 23 -13.86 30.04 22.46
N THR A 24 -13.78 30.06 23.80
CA THR A 24 -12.58 29.65 24.56
C THR A 24 -12.99 29.08 25.92
N ASP A 25 -12.09 28.35 26.58
CA ASP A 25 -12.32 27.79 27.90
C ASP A 25 -12.41 28.90 28.95
N CYS A 26 -13.56 29.00 29.62
CA CYS A 26 -13.74 29.98 30.69
C CYS A 26 -13.32 29.40 32.05
N PRO A 27 -12.38 30.03 32.80
CA PRO A 27 -12.02 29.59 34.14
C PRO A 27 -13.16 29.73 35.16
N GLY A 28 -14.17 30.56 34.87
CA GLY A 28 -15.38 30.70 35.69
C GLY A 28 -16.41 29.60 35.45
N CYS A 29 -16.69 29.27 34.18
CA CYS A 29 -17.69 28.24 33.83
C CYS A 29 -17.10 26.81 33.82
N GLY A 30 -15.78 26.67 33.71
CA GLY A 30 -15.08 25.38 33.59
C GLY A 30 -15.36 24.64 32.28
N GLN A 31 -15.83 25.35 31.26
CA GLN A 31 -16.25 24.79 29.97
C GLN A 31 -16.01 25.81 28.84
N PRO A 32 -16.00 25.36 27.57
CA PRO A 32 -15.91 26.26 26.42
C PRO A 32 -17.18 27.09 26.29
N CYS A 33 -17.05 28.41 26.20
CA CYS A 33 -18.20 29.32 25.98
C CYS A 33 -17.78 30.54 25.14
N GLY A 34 -18.77 31.30 24.65
CA GLY A 34 -18.54 32.52 23.89
C GLY A 34 -17.99 33.67 24.73
N HIS A 35 -17.08 34.44 24.15
CA HIS A 35 -16.42 35.57 24.82
C HIS A 35 -16.41 36.85 23.99
N GLU A 36 -16.66 37.99 24.64
CA GLU A 36 -16.47 39.33 24.08
C GLU A 36 -15.00 39.76 24.24
N ILE A 37 -14.38 40.25 23.17
CA ILE A 37 -13.00 40.77 23.21
C ILE A 37 -13.02 42.22 23.71
N LEU A 38 -12.50 42.45 24.91
CA LEU A 38 -12.39 43.80 25.49
C LEU A 38 -11.11 44.52 25.04
N LYS A 39 -10.01 43.78 24.89
CA LYS A 39 -8.72 44.36 24.52
C LYS A 39 -7.81 43.35 23.84
N GLU A 40 -7.15 43.77 22.77
CA GLU A 40 -6.06 43.04 22.14
C GLU A 40 -4.73 43.75 22.41
N ARG A 41 -3.69 42.99 22.72
CA ARG A 41 -2.30 43.47 22.77
C ARG A 41 -1.38 42.51 22.05
N LYS A 42 -0.69 42.98 21.01
CA LYS A 42 0.38 42.19 20.36
C LYS A 42 1.51 41.92 21.35
N ALA A 43 1.95 40.67 21.43
CA ALA A 43 2.99 40.21 22.33
C ALA A 43 3.81 39.09 21.67
N GLY A 44 5.08 39.37 21.34
CA GLY A 44 5.94 38.41 20.64
C GLY A 44 5.41 38.09 19.23
N THR A 45 5.30 36.81 18.91
CA THR A 45 4.70 36.28 17.66
C THR A 45 3.18 36.21 17.70
N GLY A 46 2.54 36.49 18.85
CA GLY A 46 1.10 36.36 19.04
C GLY A 46 0.43 37.58 19.64
N ALA A 47 -0.73 37.36 20.27
CA ALA A 47 -1.53 38.40 20.90
C ALA A 47 -2.14 37.92 22.23
N ASN A 48 -2.21 38.84 23.17
CA ASN A 48 -2.91 38.67 24.44
C ASN A 48 -4.27 39.35 24.35
N TYR A 49 -5.32 38.57 24.55
CA TYR A 49 -6.70 39.04 24.55
C TYR A 49 -7.21 39.14 25.98
N LEU A 50 -7.79 40.29 26.33
CA LEU A 50 -8.62 40.43 27.52
C LEU A 50 -10.05 40.15 27.09
N LEU A 51 -10.63 39.09 27.64
CA LEU A 51 -11.92 38.55 27.26
C LEU A 51 -12.92 38.68 28.40
N LYS A 52 -14.19 38.85 28.06
CA LYS A 52 -15.31 38.79 29.00
C LYS A 52 -16.23 37.65 28.60
N CYS A 53 -16.41 36.68 29.48
CA CYS A 53 -17.33 35.57 29.26
C CYS A 53 -18.78 36.09 29.14
N LEU A 54 -19.50 35.67 28.10
CA LEU A 54 -20.89 36.09 27.88
C LEU A 54 -21.87 35.43 28.89
N GLU A 55 -21.50 34.27 29.43
CA GLU A 55 -22.34 33.53 30.38
C GLU A 55 -22.15 33.97 31.84
N CYS A 56 -20.92 33.87 32.37
CA CYS A 56 -20.64 34.17 33.78
C CYS A 56 -20.06 35.58 34.02
N GLN A 57 -19.87 36.38 32.97
CA GLN A 57 -19.33 37.74 33.03
C GLN A 57 -17.89 37.83 33.60
N HIS A 58 -17.20 36.69 33.74
CA HIS A 58 -15.83 36.65 34.23
C HIS A 58 -14.87 37.24 33.20
N ILE A 59 -14.00 38.15 33.64
CA ILE A 59 -12.97 38.77 32.81
C ILE A 59 -11.66 38.02 33.02
N HIS A 60 -11.10 37.48 31.95
CA HIS A 60 -9.82 36.76 31.99
C HIS A 60 -8.99 37.06 30.74
N SER A 61 -7.71 36.69 30.78
CA SER A 61 -6.80 36.90 29.66
C SER A 61 -6.39 35.58 29.03
N VAL A 62 -6.43 35.52 27.69
CA VAL A 62 -5.94 34.39 26.91
C VAL A 62 -4.75 34.85 26.09
N GLU A 63 -3.68 34.06 26.12
CA GLU A 63 -2.48 34.28 25.31
C GLU A 63 -2.55 33.35 24.11
N ILE A 64 -2.69 33.91 22.91
CA ILE A 64 -2.69 33.15 21.65
C ILE A 64 -1.39 33.44 20.95
N ARG A 65 -0.50 32.46 20.90
CA ARG A 65 0.80 32.54 20.23
C ARG A 65 1.21 31.16 19.74
N GLU A 66 1.89 31.13 18.61
CA GLU A 66 2.53 29.91 18.10
C GLU A 66 3.60 29.45 19.11
N PRO A 67 3.70 28.13 19.36
CA PRO A 67 4.78 27.56 20.18
C PRO A 67 6.14 27.90 19.57
N ARG A 68 7.18 27.97 20.39
CA ARG A 68 8.52 28.29 19.89
C ARG A 68 9.09 27.09 19.13
N PRO A 69 9.76 27.31 17.99
CA PRO A 69 10.46 26.22 17.32
C PRO A 69 11.72 25.83 18.10
N VAL A 70 12.02 24.54 18.15
CA VAL A 70 13.26 23.96 18.64
C VAL A 70 13.94 23.19 17.52
N THR A 71 15.25 23.36 17.40
CA THR A 71 16.04 22.62 16.41
C THR A 71 16.53 21.31 17.02
N ILE A 72 16.16 20.18 16.40
CA ILE A 72 16.56 18.84 16.83
C ILE A 72 17.52 18.25 15.79
N PRO A 73 18.67 17.69 16.20
CA PRO A 73 19.54 16.95 15.29
C PRO A 73 18.95 15.57 15.02
N PHE A 74 18.65 15.32 13.74
CA PHE A 74 18.23 14.03 13.21
C PHE A 74 19.39 13.33 12.49
N LEU A 75 19.58 12.05 12.79
CA LEU A 75 20.38 11.16 11.96
C LEU A 75 19.47 10.47 10.96
N LEU A 76 19.59 10.88 9.71
CA LEU A 76 18.82 10.37 8.58
C LEU A 76 19.61 9.26 7.89
N SER A 77 19.14 8.03 8.00
CA SER A 77 19.80 6.84 7.45
C SER A 77 19.11 6.33 6.18
N GLU A 78 19.88 6.21 5.11
CA GLU A 78 19.47 5.61 3.84
C GLU A 78 20.42 4.44 3.52
N GLY A 79 19.95 3.21 3.75
CA GLY A 79 20.77 2.01 3.56
C GLY A 79 22.04 2.04 4.43
N ALA A 80 23.20 2.16 3.80
CA ALA A 80 24.50 2.23 4.48
C ALA A 80 24.96 3.68 4.76
N ASN A 81 24.27 4.68 4.20
CA ASN A 81 24.63 6.08 4.32
C ASN A 81 23.84 6.71 5.48
N THR A 82 24.45 7.63 6.21
CA THR A 82 23.77 8.39 7.26
C THR A 82 24.25 9.82 7.24
N VAL A 83 23.31 10.76 7.28
CA VAL A 83 23.56 12.20 7.27
C VAL A 83 22.93 12.81 8.52
N VAL A 84 23.60 13.83 9.08
CA VAL A 84 23.04 14.61 10.19
C VAL A 84 22.32 15.83 9.60
N ALA A 85 21.05 15.99 9.95
CA ALA A 85 20.22 17.12 9.58
C ALA A 85 19.68 17.80 10.84
N ASN A 86 19.60 19.13 10.83
CA ASN A 86 18.98 19.89 11.91
C ASN A 86 17.58 20.29 11.45
N ILE A 87 16.55 19.76 12.12
CA ILE A 87 15.14 19.94 11.74
C ILE A 87 14.44 20.78 12.82
N GLU A 88 13.68 21.78 12.39
CA GLU A 88 12.88 22.63 13.26
C GLU A 88 11.53 21.96 13.54
N VAL A 89 11.17 21.90 14.83
CA VAL A 89 9.98 21.22 15.35
C VAL A 89 9.39 22.11 16.46
N ASP A 90 8.08 22.17 16.62
CA ASP A 90 7.46 22.99 17.67
C ASP A 90 7.78 22.43 19.07
N GLU A 91 8.03 23.31 20.05
CA GLU A 91 8.57 22.89 21.36
C GLU A 91 7.65 21.98 22.18
N ASP A 92 6.34 22.04 21.92
CA ASP A 92 5.26 21.28 22.55
C ASP A 92 4.85 20.03 21.75
N GLU A 93 5.36 19.87 20.53
CA GLU A 93 5.10 18.69 19.70
C GLU A 93 5.63 17.42 20.38
N THR A 94 4.83 16.35 20.34
CA THR A 94 5.22 15.06 20.91
C THR A 94 5.60 14.08 19.79
N LEU A 95 6.89 13.78 19.70
CA LEU A 95 7.43 12.82 18.74
C LEU A 95 7.33 11.40 19.28
N HIS A 96 6.97 10.45 18.43
CA HIS A 96 6.90 9.02 18.70
C HIS A 96 7.81 8.23 17.75
N ILE A 97 8.27 7.08 18.22
CA ILE A 97 8.87 6.08 17.33
C ILE A 97 7.77 5.57 16.40
N GLY A 98 8.04 5.58 15.10
CA GLY A 98 7.12 5.21 14.03
C GLY A 98 6.48 6.41 13.31
N ASP A 99 6.65 7.64 13.82
CA ASP A 99 6.16 8.83 13.14
C ASP A 99 6.89 9.03 11.81
N ILE A 100 6.14 9.42 10.78
CA ILE A 100 6.65 9.67 9.43
C ILE A 100 6.58 11.17 9.15
N PHE A 101 7.66 11.74 8.66
CA PHE A 101 7.75 13.15 8.27
C PHE A 101 8.48 13.30 6.92
N GLU A 102 8.29 14.44 6.26
CA GLU A 102 8.95 14.76 5.00
C GLU A 102 10.15 15.68 5.23
N TYR A 103 11.28 15.36 4.61
CA TYR A 103 12.47 16.20 4.63
C TYR A 103 13.35 15.91 3.41
N ALA A 104 13.81 16.97 2.73
CA ALA A 104 14.67 16.90 1.55
C ALA A 104 14.15 15.93 0.47
N ASP A 105 12.89 16.12 0.05
CA ASP A 105 12.20 15.34 -0.99
C ASP A 105 12.09 13.82 -0.72
N ALA A 106 12.17 13.41 0.55
CA ALA A 106 11.99 12.02 0.97
C ALA A 106 11.16 11.95 2.26
N SER A 107 10.45 10.83 2.46
CA SER A 107 9.75 10.53 3.71
C SER A 107 10.66 9.73 4.64
N TRP A 108 10.66 10.08 5.92
CA TRP A 108 11.52 9.50 6.95
C TRP A 108 10.69 9.00 8.12
N GLU A 109 10.96 7.80 8.60
CA GLU A 109 10.29 7.19 9.75
C GLU A 109 11.22 7.20 10.97
N ILE A 110 10.76 7.77 12.08
CA ILE A 110 11.53 7.82 13.33
C ILE A 110 11.68 6.40 13.89
N ASN A 111 12.91 5.90 14.00
CA ASN A 111 13.18 4.58 14.56
C ASN A 111 13.74 4.63 16.00
N ARG A 112 14.24 5.79 16.44
CA ARG A 112 14.82 5.97 17.77
C ARG A 112 14.76 7.43 18.21
N LEU A 113 14.33 7.65 19.45
CA LEU A 113 14.32 8.96 20.10
C LEU A 113 15.20 8.91 21.35
N GLU A 114 16.10 9.88 21.48
CA GLU A 114 17.01 9.99 22.63
C GLU A 114 16.78 11.31 23.38
N THR A 115 16.83 11.24 24.70
CA THR A 115 16.84 12.43 25.55
C THR A 115 18.18 13.16 25.45
N LYS A 116 18.24 14.39 25.99
CA LYS A 116 19.50 15.14 26.16
C LYS A 116 20.57 14.41 26.99
N THR A 117 20.18 13.38 27.73
CA THR A 117 21.09 12.51 28.51
C THR A 117 21.38 11.17 27.80
N ALA A 118 21.13 11.07 26.50
CA ALA A 118 21.31 9.87 25.66
C ALA A 118 20.46 8.64 26.06
N ASN A 119 19.37 8.81 26.81
CA ASN A 119 18.45 7.71 27.13
C ASN A 119 17.40 7.55 26.04
N SER A 120 17.15 6.31 25.60
CA SER A 120 16.11 6.04 24.59
C SER A 120 14.70 5.99 25.18
N ARG A 121 13.73 6.59 24.50
CA ARG A 121 12.30 6.59 24.87
C ARG A 121 11.43 6.33 23.64
N LYS A 122 10.22 5.79 23.85
CA LYS A 122 9.24 5.55 22.78
C LYS A 122 8.54 6.82 22.30
N LYS A 123 8.42 7.81 23.19
CA LYS A 123 7.83 9.12 22.91
C LYS A 123 8.50 10.19 23.75
N LEU A 124 8.62 11.40 23.20
CA LEU A 124 9.24 12.55 23.85
C LEU A 124 8.63 13.84 23.30
N ILE A 125 8.42 14.81 24.18
CA ILE A 125 8.15 16.19 23.75
C ILE A 125 9.43 16.75 23.11
N ALA A 126 9.30 17.44 21.98
CA ALA A 126 10.38 17.98 21.16
C ALA A 126 11.42 18.75 22.00
N SER A 127 10.97 19.61 22.92
CA SER A 127 11.83 20.36 23.85
C SER A 127 12.79 19.50 24.70
N ARG A 128 12.48 18.21 24.90
CA ARG A 128 13.25 17.25 25.71
C ARG A 128 14.08 16.28 24.87
N VAL A 129 13.91 16.28 23.55
CA VAL A 129 14.69 15.46 22.62
C VAL A 129 16.11 16.03 22.57
N GLY A 130 17.09 15.15 22.72
CA GLY A 130 18.49 15.48 22.47
C GLY A 130 18.89 15.15 21.04
N ARG A 131 18.38 14.03 20.51
CA ARG A 131 18.67 13.53 19.18
C ARG A 131 17.60 12.54 18.74
N ALA A 132 17.32 12.50 17.45
CA ALA A 132 16.45 11.51 16.84
C ALA A 132 17.18 10.78 15.71
N ASN A 133 16.80 9.53 15.46
CA ASN A 133 17.22 8.82 14.27
C ASN A 133 15.97 8.47 13.45
N ALA A 134 16.09 8.61 12.14
CA ALA A 134 15.03 8.25 11.21
C ALA A 134 15.62 7.51 10.01
N VAL A 135 14.83 6.60 9.45
CA VAL A 135 15.20 5.81 8.27
C VAL A 135 14.29 6.23 7.12
N ARG A 136 14.87 6.34 5.93
CA ARG A 136 14.11 6.63 4.72
C ARG A 136 13.01 5.57 4.54
N SER A 137 11.76 6.03 4.35
CA SER A 137 10.54 5.22 4.43
C SER A 137 9.72 5.21 3.14
N ASP A 138 9.90 6.21 2.27
CA ASP A 138 9.28 6.30 0.93
C ASP A 138 9.72 5.15 0.00
N VAL A 139 10.97 4.72 0.13
CA VAL A 139 11.56 3.64 -0.67
C VAL A 139 12.00 2.49 0.23
N VAL A 140 11.58 1.27 -0.13
CA VAL A 140 11.91 0.03 0.58
C VAL A 140 12.86 -0.82 -0.27
N MET A 141 13.93 -1.32 0.36
CA MET A 141 14.84 -2.27 -0.24
C MET A 141 14.30 -3.69 -0.11
N VAL A 142 13.83 -4.25 -1.22
CA VAL A 142 13.32 -5.63 -1.28
C VAL A 142 14.42 -6.55 -1.79
N ARG A 143 14.81 -7.53 -0.96
CA ARG A 143 15.82 -8.54 -1.33
C ARG A 143 15.22 -9.57 -2.28
N LEU A 144 15.98 -9.95 -3.29
CA LEU A 144 15.63 -10.94 -4.28
C LEU A 144 16.53 -12.18 -4.14
N THR A 145 15.97 -13.34 -4.45
CA THR A 145 16.72 -14.56 -4.72
C THR A 145 16.32 -15.07 -6.09
N LEU A 146 17.30 -15.15 -6.98
CA LEU A 146 17.14 -15.44 -8.41
C LEU A 146 17.59 -16.88 -8.66
N THR A 147 16.66 -17.81 -8.84
CA THR A 147 16.96 -19.23 -9.01
C THR A 147 16.82 -19.68 -10.46
N ARG A 148 17.88 -20.24 -11.04
CA ARG A 148 17.91 -20.87 -12.37
C ARG A 148 18.42 -22.30 -12.26
N GLY A 149 17.56 -23.27 -12.55
CA GLY A 149 17.88 -24.68 -12.32
C GLY A 149 18.29 -24.93 -10.87
N GLU A 150 19.55 -25.30 -10.65
CA GLU A 150 20.14 -25.61 -9.33
C GLU A 150 20.90 -24.42 -8.72
N TYR A 151 21.13 -23.35 -9.47
CA TYR A 151 21.89 -22.19 -9.02
C TYR A 151 20.96 -21.09 -8.51
N SER A 152 21.39 -20.37 -7.47
CA SER A 152 20.63 -19.25 -6.90
C SER A 152 21.54 -18.08 -6.56
N ASP A 153 21.23 -16.92 -7.12
CA ASP A 153 21.90 -15.65 -6.83
C ASP A 153 21.06 -14.78 -5.88
N SER A 154 21.71 -13.86 -5.17
CA SER A 154 21.04 -12.89 -4.30
C SER A 154 21.23 -11.48 -4.85
N ASP A 155 20.15 -10.71 -4.87
CA ASP A 155 20.15 -9.32 -5.33
C ASP A 155 19.17 -8.48 -4.50
N ALA A 156 19.01 -7.19 -4.79
CA ALA A 156 18.02 -6.32 -4.18
C ALA A 156 17.51 -5.26 -5.16
N ILE A 157 16.28 -4.81 -4.96
CA ILE A 157 15.68 -3.69 -5.69
C ILE A 157 15.13 -2.66 -4.72
N PHE A 158 15.21 -1.40 -5.11
CA PHE A 158 14.59 -0.27 -4.41
C PHE A 158 13.27 0.03 -5.09
N VAL A 159 12.20 0.03 -4.31
CA VAL A 159 10.83 0.24 -4.80
C VAL A 159 10.05 1.11 -3.83
N GLU A 160 9.04 1.80 -4.33
CA GLU A 160 8.09 2.53 -3.49
C GLU A 160 7.48 1.63 -2.42
N ARG A 161 7.30 2.19 -1.21
CA ARG A 161 6.77 1.51 -0.03
C ARG A 161 5.46 0.77 -0.29
N ASP A 162 4.58 1.39 -1.07
CA ASP A 162 3.22 0.91 -1.33
C ASP A 162 3.12 0.01 -2.56
N LYS A 163 4.23 -0.25 -3.25
CA LYS A 163 4.24 -1.11 -4.43
C LYS A 163 3.79 -2.52 -4.09
N ILE A 164 2.82 -3.04 -4.84
CA ILE A 164 2.28 -4.37 -4.60
C ILE A 164 2.99 -5.41 -5.47
N PHE A 165 3.50 -6.47 -4.85
CA PHE A 165 4.00 -7.66 -5.53
C PHE A 165 3.00 -8.80 -5.41
N LYS A 166 2.77 -9.50 -6.52
CA LYS A 166 1.85 -10.63 -6.57
C LYS A 166 2.62 -11.93 -6.77
N ALA A 167 2.36 -12.92 -5.91
CA ALA A 167 2.93 -14.24 -6.07
C ALA A 167 2.34 -14.93 -7.31
N GLY A 168 3.19 -15.53 -8.13
CA GLY A 168 2.85 -16.22 -9.38
C GLY A 168 2.93 -15.36 -10.64
N THR A 169 3.10 -14.03 -10.53
CA THR A 169 3.25 -13.16 -11.70
C THR A 169 4.69 -13.10 -12.22
N ILE A 170 4.84 -12.67 -13.47
CA ILE A 170 6.14 -12.40 -14.07
C ILE A 170 6.50 -10.95 -13.77
N MET A 171 7.73 -10.71 -13.32
CA MET A 171 8.34 -9.39 -13.17
C MET A 171 9.60 -9.29 -14.03
N GLN A 172 10.01 -8.07 -14.35
CA GLN A 172 11.26 -7.80 -15.04
C GLN A 172 12.32 -7.34 -14.04
N HIS A 173 13.52 -7.89 -14.13
CA HIS A 173 14.68 -7.53 -13.30
C HIS A 173 15.96 -7.79 -14.09
N ALA A 174 16.89 -6.82 -14.09
CA ALA A 174 18.15 -6.89 -14.86
C ALA A 174 17.94 -7.32 -16.33
N ASP A 175 16.99 -6.68 -17.03
CA ASP A 175 16.58 -6.96 -18.41
C ASP A 175 16.04 -8.37 -18.70
N GLU A 176 15.81 -9.17 -17.67
CA GLU A 176 15.27 -10.51 -17.79
C GLU A 176 13.90 -10.66 -17.13
N LYS A 177 13.14 -11.65 -17.58
CA LYS A 177 11.84 -12.00 -17.01
C LYS A 177 11.99 -13.06 -15.95
N TRP A 178 11.33 -12.86 -14.82
CA TRP A 178 11.37 -13.75 -13.67
C TRP A 178 9.97 -14.01 -13.14
N LYS A 179 9.64 -15.25 -12.80
CA LYS A 179 8.38 -15.60 -12.15
C LYS A 179 8.53 -15.51 -10.64
N ILE A 180 7.67 -14.73 -9.98
CA ILE A 180 7.60 -14.68 -8.53
C ILE A 180 7.05 -16.01 -8.01
N ARG A 181 7.90 -16.83 -7.40
CA ARG A 181 7.53 -18.14 -6.86
C ARG A 181 6.91 -18.01 -5.47
N ALA A 182 7.50 -17.15 -4.63
CA ALA A 182 7.10 -16.95 -3.24
C ALA A 182 7.53 -15.56 -2.75
N ILE A 183 6.76 -14.99 -1.84
CA ILE A 183 7.08 -13.73 -1.15
C ILE A 183 7.19 -14.03 0.35
N HIS A 184 8.28 -13.63 1.00
CA HIS A 184 8.48 -13.83 2.43
C HIS A 184 8.26 -12.53 3.19
N THR A 185 7.30 -12.53 4.12
CA THR A 185 6.93 -11.36 4.93
C THR A 185 7.42 -11.44 6.38
N GLY A 186 8.34 -12.37 6.67
CA GLY A 186 8.83 -12.63 8.03
C GLY A 186 7.93 -13.54 8.86
N ALA A 187 6.61 -13.40 8.81
CA ALA A 187 5.67 -14.32 9.46
C ALA A 187 5.53 -15.65 8.71
N GLY A 188 5.76 -15.64 7.39
CA GLY A 188 5.62 -16.83 6.55
C GLY A 188 6.01 -16.59 5.11
N ARG A 189 5.69 -17.56 4.24
CA ARG A 189 5.87 -17.46 2.79
C ARG A 189 4.51 -17.46 2.10
N THR A 190 4.24 -16.41 1.36
CA THR A 190 3.06 -16.26 0.52
C THR A 190 3.35 -16.82 -0.86
N MET A 191 2.75 -17.98 -1.16
CA MET A 191 2.89 -18.64 -2.47
C MET A 191 1.81 -18.17 -3.47
N HIS A 192 0.71 -17.62 -2.95
CA HIS A 192 -0.43 -17.08 -3.69
C HIS A 192 -0.94 -15.85 -2.97
N GLY A 193 -1.26 -14.78 -3.71
CA GLY A 193 -1.75 -13.52 -3.16
C GLY A 193 -0.86 -12.33 -3.49
N SER A 194 -1.24 -11.18 -2.98
CA SER A 194 -0.56 -9.90 -3.18
C SER A 194 -0.04 -9.38 -1.84
N VAL A 195 1.13 -8.75 -1.85
CA VAL A 195 1.80 -8.22 -0.66
C VAL A 195 2.38 -6.85 -0.99
N VAL A 196 2.26 -5.91 -0.06
CA VAL A 196 2.83 -4.56 -0.17
C VAL A 196 4.33 -4.61 0.09
N ALA A 197 5.14 -3.85 -0.66
CA ALA A 197 6.61 -3.90 -0.61
C ALA A 197 7.17 -3.71 0.80
N HIS A 198 6.57 -2.82 1.59
CA HIS A 198 6.93 -2.59 2.99
C HIS A 198 6.99 -3.86 3.85
N ASP A 199 6.07 -4.80 3.63
CA ASP A 199 5.98 -6.03 4.42
C ASP A 199 6.93 -7.13 3.92
N ILE A 200 7.61 -6.92 2.80
CA ILE A 200 8.41 -7.95 2.13
C ILE A 200 9.83 -7.95 2.68
N LYS A 201 10.23 -9.07 3.27
CA LYS A 201 11.64 -9.35 3.61
C LYS A 201 12.45 -9.87 2.42
N ARG A 202 11.84 -10.74 1.60
CA ARG A 202 12.51 -11.35 0.43
C ARG A 202 11.52 -11.89 -0.60
N ILE A 203 11.82 -11.72 -1.88
CA ILE A 203 11.10 -12.34 -2.99
C ILE A 203 11.96 -13.46 -3.59
N TYR A 204 11.35 -14.63 -3.81
CA TYR A 204 11.96 -15.74 -4.50
C TYR A 204 11.48 -15.78 -5.95
N LEU A 205 12.43 -15.65 -6.85
CA LEU A 205 12.26 -15.55 -8.29
C LEU A 205 12.78 -16.82 -8.94
N HIS A 206 12.01 -17.38 -9.86
CA HIS A 206 12.42 -18.51 -10.69
C HIS A 206 12.36 -18.11 -12.14
N GLU A 207 13.15 -18.80 -12.97
CA GLU A 207 13.03 -18.70 -14.42
C GLU A 207 11.56 -18.94 -14.82
N PRO A 208 10.96 -18.06 -15.64
CA PRO A 208 9.61 -18.26 -16.13
C PRO A 208 9.57 -19.57 -16.92
N PRO A 209 8.44 -20.28 -16.88
CA PRO A 209 8.30 -21.47 -17.71
C PRO A 209 8.57 -21.06 -19.15
N ARG A 210 9.45 -21.81 -19.83
CA ARG A 210 9.65 -21.63 -21.28
C ARG A 210 8.27 -21.66 -21.92
N PRO A 211 7.94 -20.72 -22.82
CA PRO A 211 6.71 -20.84 -23.58
C PRO A 211 6.73 -22.25 -24.18
N GLU A 212 5.72 -23.07 -23.84
CA GLU A 212 5.66 -24.43 -24.36
C GLU A 212 5.80 -24.31 -25.88
N GLU A 213 6.88 -24.89 -26.42
CA GLU A 213 6.89 -25.19 -27.84
C GLU A 213 5.61 -26.00 -28.05
N ASN A 214 4.74 -25.53 -28.94
CA ASN A 214 3.51 -26.23 -29.32
C ASN A 214 3.92 -27.52 -30.05
N ILE A 215 4.47 -28.49 -29.32
CA ILE A 215 4.82 -29.79 -29.83
C ILE A 215 3.51 -30.57 -29.79
N PRO A 216 2.85 -30.77 -30.95
CA PRO A 216 1.55 -31.41 -30.99
C PRO A 216 1.66 -32.83 -30.43
N ARG A 217 0.96 -33.12 -29.32
CA ARG A 217 1.05 -34.41 -28.63
C ARG A 217 0.15 -35.46 -29.26
N THR A 218 -0.89 -35.05 -30.00
CA THR A 218 -1.81 -35.95 -30.68
C THR A 218 -1.65 -35.93 -32.21
N PRO A 219 -2.02 -37.02 -32.93
CA PRO A 219 -2.03 -37.05 -34.39
C PRO A 219 -2.95 -36.00 -35.04
N ARG A 220 -3.97 -35.52 -34.32
CA ARG A 220 -4.88 -34.47 -34.78
C ARG A 220 -4.22 -33.10 -34.69
N GLU A 221 -3.65 -32.77 -33.54
CA GLU A 221 -2.88 -31.53 -33.33
C GLU A 221 -1.69 -31.47 -34.27
N ARG A 222 -1.04 -32.61 -34.56
CA ARG A 222 0.13 -32.66 -35.46
C ARG A 222 -0.24 -32.33 -36.90
N ARG A 223 -1.37 -32.87 -37.38
CA ARG A 223 -1.91 -32.54 -38.71
C ARG A 223 -2.36 -31.09 -38.80
N GLN A 224 -2.90 -30.54 -37.73
CA GLN A 224 -3.34 -29.15 -37.66
C GLN A 224 -2.14 -28.18 -37.63
N ALA A 225 -1.13 -28.46 -36.80
CA ALA A 225 0.12 -27.70 -36.74
C ALA A 225 0.90 -27.72 -38.07
N TRP A 226 0.88 -28.86 -38.79
CA TRP A 226 1.45 -28.95 -40.13
C TRP A 226 0.66 -28.14 -41.18
N LYS A 227 -0.68 -28.21 -41.15
CA LYS A 227 -1.53 -27.36 -42.01
C LYS A 227 -1.34 -25.86 -41.75
N GLU A 228 -1.08 -25.48 -40.51
CA GLU A 228 -0.83 -24.10 -40.08
C GLU A 228 0.63 -23.65 -40.30
N GLY A 229 1.50 -24.51 -40.87
CA GLY A 229 2.91 -24.18 -41.12
C GLY A 229 3.78 -24.01 -39.87
N ARG A 230 3.30 -24.47 -38.71
CA ARG A 230 3.99 -24.40 -37.41
C ARG A 230 4.99 -25.53 -37.18
N LEU A 231 5.04 -26.51 -38.08
CA LEU A 231 5.92 -27.67 -38.00
C LEU A 231 6.81 -27.71 -39.25
N GLY A 232 8.13 -27.59 -39.07
CA GLY A 232 9.11 -27.48 -40.16
C GLY A 232 9.16 -28.73 -41.06
N ASP A 233 9.67 -29.85 -40.55
CA ASP A 233 9.67 -31.15 -41.24
C ASP A 233 8.70 -32.13 -40.55
N ASN A 234 7.75 -32.69 -41.31
CA ASN A 234 6.72 -33.61 -40.82
C ASN A 234 6.75 -34.93 -41.61
N PRO A 235 7.74 -35.81 -41.40
CA PRO A 235 7.75 -37.12 -42.02
C PRO A 235 6.55 -37.95 -41.53
N ASN A 236 6.00 -38.78 -42.43
CA ASN A 236 4.94 -39.73 -42.07
C ASN A 236 5.44 -40.62 -40.92
N PRO A 237 4.62 -40.91 -39.91
CA PRO A 237 5.03 -41.80 -38.82
C PRO A 237 5.41 -43.16 -39.39
N ILE A 238 6.53 -43.73 -38.94
CA ILE A 238 6.92 -45.09 -39.29
C ILE A 238 5.88 -46.03 -38.67
N LEU A 239 5.02 -46.59 -39.52
CA LEU A 239 4.04 -47.57 -39.07
C LEU A 239 4.78 -48.84 -38.64
N PRO A 240 4.49 -49.39 -37.44
CA PRO A 240 4.95 -50.72 -37.06
C PRO A 240 4.52 -51.72 -38.13
N ASP A 241 5.33 -52.74 -38.44
CA ASP A 241 5.02 -53.70 -39.52
C ASP A 241 3.67 -54.41 -39.33
N ALA A 242 3.22 -54.56 -38.07
CA ALA A 242 1.92 -55.10 -37.72
C ALA A 242 0.71 -54.26 -38.21
N GLU A 243 0.91 -52.98 -38.54
CA GLU A 243 -0.14 -52.10 -39.08
C GLU A 243 -0.04 -51.92 -40.61
N LYS A 244 1.04 -52.39 -41.25
CA LYS A 244 1.19 -52.38 -42.72
C LYS A 244 0.32 -53.44 -43.39
N SER A 245 0.01 -54.53 -42.69
CA SER A 245 -1.00 -55.50 -43.10
C SER A 245 -2.39 -54.89 -42.86
N GLY A 246 -2.89 -54.18 -43.89
CA GLY A 246 -4.16 -53.48 -43.81
C GLY A 246 -5.27 -54.30 -43.14
N LYS A 247 -5.97 -53.69 -42.18
CA LYS A 247 -7.16 -54.30 -41.56
C LYS A 247 -8.11 -54.76 -42.67
N PRO A 248 -8.62 -56.01 -42.63
CA PRO A 248 -9.52 -56.50 -43.66
C PRO A 248 -10.70 -55.55 -43.82
N LYS A 249 -11.00 -55.20 -45.08
CA LYS A 249 -12.13 -54.35 -45.47
C LYS A 249 -13.41 -54.98 -44.89
N GLN A 250 -13.98 -54.39 -43.83
CA GLN A 250 -15.30 -54.80 -43.36
C GLN A 250 -16.29 -54.54 -44.50
N GLN A 251 -16.82 -55.60 -45.09
CA GLN A 251 -17.90 -55.50 -46.06
C GLN A 251 -19.10 -54.87 -45.36
N ARG A 252 -19.54 -53.71 -45.86
CA ARG A 252 -20.81 -53.12 -45.43
C ARG A 252 -21.94 -54.11 -45.74
N PRO A 253 -22.82 -54.46 -44.79
CA PRO A 253 -23.93 -55.34 -45.07
C PRO A 253 -24.84 -54.71 -46.13
N GLY A 254 -25.13 -55.48 -47.18
CA GLY A 254 -25.91 -55.06 -48.34
C GLY A 254 -27.32 -54.59 -47.97
N ARG A 255 -27.76 -53.52 -48.62
CA ARG A 255 -29.10 -52.93 -48.50
C ARG A 255 -30.16 -53.92 -48.98
N ARG A 256 -30.91 -54.55 -48.05
CA ARG A 256 -32.09 -55.37 -48.38
C ARG A 256 -33.11 -54.53 -49.17
N GLN A 257 -33.27 -54.81 -50.47
CA GLN A 257 -34.36 -54.26 -51.26
C GLN A 257 -35.68 -54.92 -50.83
N LYS A 258 -36.64 -54.10 -50.36
CA LYS A 258 -38.01 -54.54 -50.13
C LYS A 258 -38.66 -54.88 -51.48
N LYS A 259 -39.06 -56.14 -51.67
CA LYS A 259 -39.94 -56.54 -52.79
C LYS A 259 -41.29 -55.81 -52.65
N LYS A 260 -41.72 -55.12 -53.71
CA LYS A 260 -43.09 -54.63 -53.85
C LYS A 260 -44.02 -55.84 -54.06
N ARG A 261 -45.09 -55.92 -53.27
CA ARG A 261 -46.23 -56.82 -53.51
C ARG A 261 -47.04 -56.24 -54.66
N ASN A 262 -47.27 -57.05 -55.70
CA ASN A 262 -48.47 -56.95 -56.52
C ASN A 262 -49.53 -57.87 -55.92
#